data_AF-A0A4C1ZEU2-F1
#
_entry.id   AF-A0A4C1ZEU2-F1
#
_cell.length_a   1.000
_cell.length_b   1.000
_cell.length_c   1.000
_cell.angle_alpha   90.00
_cell.angle_beta   90.00
_cell.angle_gamma   90.00
#
_symmetry.space_group_name_H-M   'P 1'
#
loop_
_entity.id
_entity.type
_entity.pdbx_description
1 polymer ?
#
loop_
_entity_poly.entity_id
_entity_poly.type
_entity_poly.pdbx_seq_one_letter_code
_entity_poly.pdbx_strand_id
1 'polypeptide(L)'
;MVLTKKLKYDDPVVHMNGERISSVGEIRLFGLTIDKKLTFIPHVAKACKKATNIYKGLARAAKATWGLSPEIVRTKYITVIEPIVLYASCAWAPATRKLGCPLHSALILARLLPLDIRVREAAWLYEVKRGKDLGDTFVDRELERPVYFGDLPHPAHVPEIGYESVEDLDPQTVDRFAVVGPRIFTDGSRIEGKVGAALTEWRDGRETWYSTLRLDPFCTVFQVEMVTLQRAIRRVKNSKDALVNIFSDSRSSLEVLAGPKTYHPLAHEARRDISEIVAEGRAVRLFWVRAHAGIAGNERADELARRAALTKKTAVWTMTGFRCRTRKG
;
A
#
# COMPACT_ATOMS: atom_id res chain seq x y z
N MET A 1 -56.70 -17.03 8.11
CA MET A 1 -55.90 -16.55 9.26
C MET A 1 -54.43 -16.59 8.88
N VAL A 2 -53.81 -15.44 8.59
CA VAL A 2 -52.40 -15.38 8.15
C VAL A 2 -51.50 -15.29 9.40
N LEU A 3 -50.91 -16.42 9.80
CA LEU A 3 -49.92 -16.47 10.88
C LEU A 3 -48.56 -16.02 10.31
N THR A 4 -48.18 -14.76 10.57
CA THR A 4 -46.80 -14.31 10.28
C THR A 4 -45.88 -14.74 11.41
N LYS A 5 -44.83 -15.53 11.13
CA LYS A 5 -43.78 -15.94 12.08
C LYS A 5 -42.84 -14.77 12.46
N LYS A 6 -43.38 -13.60 12.78
CA LYS A 6 -42.56 -12.49 13.31
C LYS A 6 -42.45 -12.65 14.82
N LEU A 7 -41.30 -13.17 15.27
CA LEU A 7 -40.91 -13.15 16.67
C LEU A 7 -40.94 -11.71 17.18
N LYS A 8 -41.69 -11.46 18.27
CA LYS A 8 -41.70 -10.19 18.98
C LYS A 8 -40.38 -10.15 19.78
N TYR A 9 -39.48 -9.26 19.41
CA TYR A 9 -38.17 -9.12 20.07
C TYR A 9 -38.28 -8.00 21.10
N ASP A 10 -38.07 -8.32 22.37
CA ASP A 10 -37.94 -7.31 23.42
C ASP A 10 -36.52 -6.75 23.41
N ASP A 11 -36.38 -5.44 23.59
CA ASP A 11 -35.06 -4.80 23.59
C ASP A 11 -34.26 -5.28 24.81
N PRO A 12 -33.05 -5.87 24.62
CA PRO A 12 -32.26 -6.39 25.72
C PRO A 12 -31.83 -5.27 26.67
N VAL A 13 -32.01 -5.49 27.97
CA VAL A 13 -31.51 -4.59 29.02
C VAL A 13 -30.08 -5.01 29.37
N VAL A 14 -29.11 -4.17 29.01
CA VAL A 14 -27.68 -4.44 29.26
C VAL A 14 -27.22 -3.61 30.44
N HIS A 15 -26.49 -4.24 31.37
CA HIS A 15 -25.81 -3.57 32.48
C HIS A 15 -24.30 -3.72 32.32
N MET A 16 -23.55 -2.66 32.63
CA MET A 16 -22.09 -2.69 32.70
C MET A 16 -21.66 -1.95 33.97
N ASN A 17 -20.86 -2.61 34.81
CA ASN A 17 -20.44 -2.10 36.13
C ASN A 17 -21.60 -1.65 37.03
N GLY A 18 -22.75 -2.34 36.96
CA GLY A 18 -23.95 -2.00 37.73
C GLY A 18 -24.83 -0.90 37.11
N GLU A 19 -24.33 -0.17 36.11
CA GLU A 19 -25.11 0.85 35.39
C GLU A 19 -25.84 0.27 34.18
N ARG A 20 -27.10 0.69 33.97
CA ARG A 20 -27.88 0.30 32.80
C ARG A 20 -27.39 1.09 31.58
N ILE A 21 -26.98 0.38 30.53
CA ILE A 21 -26.66 0.99 29.24
C ILE A 21 -27.96 1.31 28.52
N SER A 22 -28.14 2.56 28.11
CA SER A 22 -29.32 2.99 27.36
C SER A 22 -29.27 2.47 25.92
N SER A 23 -30.38 1.87 25.47
CA SER A 23 -30.54 1.51 24.05
C SER A 23 -30.78 2.79 23.26
N VAL A 24 -29.86 3.11 22.35
CA VAL A 24 -29.94 4.27 21.46
C VAL A 24 -30.20 3.81 20.03
N GLY A 25 -31.02 4.57 19.29
CA GLY A 25 -31.35 4.23 17.90
C GLY A 25 -30.18 4.34 16.92
N GLU A 26 -29.20 5.19 17.24
CA GLU A 26 -27.95 5.40 16.51
C GLU A 26 -26.79 5.60 17.49
N ILE A 27 -25.63 5.01 17.19
CA ILE A 27 -24.37 5.26 17.90
C ILE A 27 -23.31 5.81 16.94
N ARG A 28 -22.44 6.69 17.43
CA ARG A 28 -21.30 7.19 16.65
C ARG A 28 -20.01 6.58 17.15
N LEU A 29 -19.28 5.87 16.28
CA LEU A 29 -18.01 5.22 16.61
C LEU A 29 -17.00 5.48 15.49
N PHE A 30 -15.81 6.00 15.82
CA PHE A 30 -14.78 6.38 14.85
C PHE A 30 -15.33 7.19 13.66
N GLY A 31 -16.31 8.07 13.89
CA GLY A 31 -16.93 8.86 12.82
C GLY A 31 -17.99 8.14 11.98
N LEU A 32 -18.19 6.82 12.14
CA LEU A 32 -19.32 6.07 11.59
C LEU A 32 -20.58 6.31 12.40
N THR A 33 -21.74 6.35 11.73
CA THR A 33 -23.05 6.33 12.40
C THR A 33 -23.68 4.96 12.20
N ILE A 34 -23.83 4.21 13.29
CA ILE A 34 -24.32 2.84 13.28
C ILE A 34 -25.74 2.88 13.83
N ASP A 35 -26.73 2.54 13.01
CA ASP A 35 -28.12 2.40 13.46
C ASP A 35 -28.37 1.01 14.06
N LYS A 36 -29.43 0.87 14.85
CA LYS A 36 -29.81 -0.38 15.52
C LYS A 36 -29.96 -1.61 14.60
N LYS A 37 -30.21 -1.40 13.29
CA LYS A 37 -30.36 -2.48 12.31
C LYS A 37 -29.07 -2.74 11.52
N LEU A 38 -27.96 -2.06 11.84
CA LEU A 38 -26.69 -2.12 11.12
C LEU A 38 -26.86 -1.87 9.61
N THR A 39 -27.79 -0.99 9.24
CA THR A 39 -28.08 -0.66 7.84
C THR A 39 -27.14 0.41 7.30
N PHE A 40 -26.59 1.24 8.19
CA PHE A 40 -25.75 2.39 7.92
C PHE A 40 -26.41 3.45 7.02
N ILE A 41 -27.73 3.38 6.81
CA ILE A 41 -28.48 4.36 6.01
C ILE A 41 -28.30 5.78 6.56
N PRO A 42 -28.41 6.04 7.87
CA PRO A 42 -28.20 7.38 8.40
C PRO A 42 -26.77 7.90 8.17
N HIS A 43 -25.76 7.02 8.27
CA HIS A 43 -24.38 7.38 7.98
C HIS A 43 -24.19 7.83 6.54
N VAL A 44 -24.67 7.02 5.59
CA VAL A 44 -24.52 7.29 4.16
C VAL A 44 -25.26 8.56 3.78
N ALA A 45 -26.48 8.76 4.30
CA ALA A 45 -27.23 10.00 4.09
C ALA A 45 -26.46 11.23 4.62
N LYS A 46 -25.86 11.14 5.82
CA LYS A 46 -25.02 12.20 6.40
C LYS A 46 -23.77 12.47 5.53
N ALA A 47 -23.08 11.42 5.07
CA ALA A 47 -21.90 11.53 4.20
C ALA A 47 -22.25 12.16 2.84
N CYS A 48 -23.32 11.72 2.18
CA CYS A 48 -23.80 12.28 0.92
C CYS A 48 -24.19 13.75 1.08
N LYS A 49 -24.94 14.11 2.14
CA LYS A 49 -25.32 15.50 2.41
C LYS A 49 -24.09 16.39 2.58
N LYS A 50 -23.06 15.91 3.29
CA LYS A 50 -21.79 16.64 3.45
C LYS A 50 -21.08 16.83 2.11
N ALA A 51 -20.94 15.77 1.31
CA ALA A 51 -20.34 15.83 -0.02
C ALA A 51 -21.08 16.80 -0.95
N THR A 52 -22.41 16.75 -0.98
CA THR A 52 -23.25 17.65 -1.79
C THR A 52 -23.08 19.11 -1.38
N ASN A 53 -22.99 19.40 -0.09
CA ASN A 53 -22.79 20.79 0.39
C ASN A 53 -21.43 21.35 -0.04
N ILE A 54 -20.37 20.54 0.03
CA ILE A 54 -19.04 20.92 -0.44
C ILE A 54 -19.07 21.18 -1.95
N TYR A 55 -19.67 20.25 -2.72
CA TYR A 55 -19.82 20.40 -4.16
C TYR A 55 -20.61 21.67 -4.54
N LYS A 56 -21.72 21.95 -3.87
CA LYS A 56 -22.50 23.19 -4.08
C LYS A 56 -21.67 24.44 -3.77
N GLY A 57 -20.76 24.38 -2.81
CA GLY A 57 -19.78 25.45 -2.57
C GLY A 57 -18.83 25.64 -3.75
N LEU A 58 -18.25 24.54 -4.24
CA LEU A 58 -17.33 24.54 -5.39
C LEU A 58 -18.00 25.03 -6.68
N ALA A 59 -19.22 24.57 -6.94
CA ALA A 59 -19.98 24.97 -8.12
C ALA A 59 -20.33 26.48 -8.10
N ARG A 60 -20.59 27.06 -6.92
CA ARG A 60 -20.79 28.51 -6.78
C ARG A 60 -19.52 29.29 -7.03
N ALA A 61 -18.39 28.87 -6.48
CA ALA A 61 -17.09 29.51 -6.72
C ALA A 61 -16.71 29.46 -8.22
N ALA A 62 -16.92 28.31 -8.87
CA ALA A 62 -16.65 28.12 -10.30
C ALA A 62 -17.54 28.94 -11.25
N LYS A 63 -18.71 29.42 -10.77
CA LYS A 63 -19.57 30.35 -11.52
C LYS A 63 -19.17 31.80 -11.31
N ALA A 64 -18.54 32.13 -10.18
CA ALA A 64 -18.12 33.49 -9.84
C ALA A 64 -16.82 33.90 -10.54
N THR A 65 -15.89 32.97 -10.73
CA THR A 65 -14.74 33.09 -11.64
C THR A 65 -15.11 32.41 -12.96
N TRP A 66 -14.69 32.90 -14.13
CA TRP A 66 -14.98 32.30 -15.45
C TRP A 66 -14.47 30.84 -15.59
N GLY A 67 -15.16 29.88 -14.97
CA GLY A 67 -14.90 28.44 -15.01
C GLY A 67 -13.63 28.01 -14.26
N LEU A 68 -13.78 27.18 -13.22
CA LEU A 68 -12.64 26.35 -12.77
C LEU A 68 -12.31 25.34 -13.87
N SER A 69 -11.01 25.15 -14.16
CA SER A 69 -10.61 24.14 -15.15
C SER A 69 -11.15 22.74 -14.75
N PRO A 70 -11.55 21.90 -15.71
CA PRO A 70 -12.00 20.54 -15.43
C PRO A 70 -11.01 19.73 -14.57
N GLU A 71 -9.71 20.00 -14.70
CA GLU A 71 -8.65 19.39 -13.92
C GLU A 71 -8.68 19.81 -12.44
N ILE A 72 -8.92 21.08 -12.15
CA ILE A 72 -9.04 21.57 -10.77
C ILE A 72 -10.30 21.01 -10.12
N VAL A 73 -11.41 20.94 -10.86
CA VAL A 73 -12.66 20.34 -10.38
C VAL A 73 -12.45 18.85 -10.07
N ARG A 74 -11.80 18.11 -10.99
CA ARG A 74 -11.44 16.70 -10.81
C ARG A 74 -10.52 16.51 -9.61
N THR A 75 -9.49 17.34 -9.47
CA THR A 75 -8.53 17.28 -8.36
C THR A 75 -9.23 17.49 -7.03
N LYS A 76 -10.01 18.56 -6.89
CA LYS A 76 -10.77 18.85 -5.66
C LYS A 76 -11.78 17.75 -5.34
N TYR A 77 -12.38 17.14 -6.36
CA TYR A 77 -13.28 15.99 -6.15
C TYR A 77 -12.54 14.78 -5.57
N ILE A 78 -11.44 14.36 -6.22
CA ILE A 78 -10.62 13.21 -5.80
C ILE A 78 -10.02 13.46 -4.41
N THR A 79 -9.63 14.69 -4.08
CA THR A 79 -8.96 15.00 -2.82
C THR A 79 -9.90 15.32 -1.65
N VAL A 80 -11.13 15.78 -1.92
CA VAL A 80 -12.05 16.24 -0.87
C VAL A 80 -13.32 15.38 -0.76
N ILE A 81 -14.03 15.19 -1.87
CA ILE A 81 -15.34 14.51 -1.84
C ILE A 81 -15.16 13.01 -1.68
N GLU A 82 -14.23 12.45 -2.46
CA GLU A 82 -14.02 11.01 -2.50
C GLU A 82 -13.57 10.41 -1.16
N PRO A 83 -12.60 10.98 -0.41
CA PRO A 83 -12.22 10.44 0.90
C PRO A 83 -13.35 10.49 1.94
N ILE A 84 -14.20 11.51 1.88
CA ILE A 84 -15.36 11.64 2.78
C ILE A 84 -16.37 10.51 2.53
N VAL A 85 -16.65 10.22 1.25
CA VAL A 85 -17.62 9.20 0.87
C VAL A 85 -17.04 7.81 1.03
N LEU A 86 -15.77 7.57 0.69
CA LEU A 86 -15.14 6.24 0.76
C LEU A 86 -14.73 5.82 2.18
N TYR A 87 -14.78 6.75 3.14
CA TYR A 87 -14.41 6.48 4.53
C TYR A 87 -15.17 5.28 5.08
N ALA A 88 -14.42 4.27 5.54
CA ALA A 88 -14.93 3.03 6.11
C ALA A 88 -15.98 2.32 5.23
N SER A 89 -15.92 2.49 3.91
CA SER A 89 -16.82 1.86 2.93
C SER A 89 -16.88 0.34 3.04
N CYS A 90 -15.80 -0.31 3.45
CA CYS A 90 -15.81 -1.75 3.73
C CYS A 90 -16.84 -2.18 4.79
N ALA A 91 -17.14 -1.33 5.78
CA ALA A 91 -18.10 -1.64 6.83
C ALA A 91 -19.55 -1.48 6.38
N TRP A 92 -19.87 -0.40 5.65
CA TRP A 92 -21.26 -0.05 5.34
C TRP A 92 -21.70 -0.40 3.91
N ALA A 93 -20.80 -0.53 2.93
CA ALA A 93 -21.18 -0.82 1.54
C ALA A 93 -21.88 -2.18 1.34
N PRO A 94 -21.53 -3.27 2.07
CA PRO A 94 -22.29 -4.51 2.00
C PRO A 94 -23.72 -4.38 2.52
N ALA A 95 -23.92 -3.59 3.57
CA ALA A 95 -25.23 -3.39 4.20
C ALA A 95 -26.18 -2.58 3.29
N THR A 96 -25.68 -1.52 2.66
CA THR A 96 -26.48 -0.68 1.75
C THR A 96 -26.88 -1.38 0.45
N ARG A 97 -26.07 -2.34 -0.02
CA ARG A 97 -26.38 -3.17 -1.20
C ARG A 97 -27.65 -3.98 -1.01
N LYS A 98 -27.84 -4.56 0.19
CA LYS A 98 -29.03 -5.36 0.52
C LYS A 98 -30.32 -4.53 0.56
N LEU A 99 -30.19 -3.20 0.65
CA LEU A 99 -31.29 -2.27 0.90
C LEU A 99 -31.62 -1.38 -0.31
N GLY A 100 -30.89 -1.49 -1.42
CA GLY A 100 -31.22 -0.78 -2.67
C GLY A 100 -31.08 0.75 -2.58
N CYS A 101 -30.18 1.28 -1.75
CA CYS A 101 -30.02 2.74 -1.60
C CYS A 101 -29.66 3.41 -2.95
N PRO A 102 -30.42 4.44 -3.38
CA PRO A 102 -30.18 5.14 -4.63
C PRO A 102 -29.04 6.15 -4.45
N LEU A 103 -27.81 5.65 -4.32
CA LEU A 103 -26.59 6.45 -4.48
C LEU A 103 -26.50 7.04 -5.90
N HIS A 104 -27.17 6.38 -6.86
CA HIS A 104 -27.07 6.61 -8.30
C HIS A 104 -27.63 7.96 -8.78
N SER A 105 -28.82 8.37 -8.34
CA SER A 105 -29.54 9.49 -8.98
C SER A 105 -28.93 10.86 -8.66
N ALA A 106 -28.45 11.06 -7.43
CA ALA A 106 -27.90 12.34 -6.99
C ALA A 106 -26.48 12.63 -7.53
N LEU A 107 -25.76 11.58 -7.95
CA LEU A 107 -24.34 11.66 -8.32
C LEU A 107 -24.13 11.69 -9.84
N ILE A 108 -25.01 11.03 -10.59
CA ILE A 108 -25.06 11.13 -12.07
C ILE A 108 -25.35 12.58 -12.51
N LEU A 109 -26.23 13.30 -11.80
CA LEU A 109 -26.53 14.71 -12.09
C LEU A 109 -25.34 15.67 -11.87
N ALA A 110 -24.31 15.24 -11.12
CA ALA A 110 -23.13 16.05 -10.83
C ALA A 110 -21.97 15.88 -11.84
N ARG A 111 -22.13 15.03 -12.88
CA ARG A 111 -21.05 14.60 -13.80
C ARG A 111 -19.81 14.03 -13.08
N LEU A 112 -20.02 13.41 -11.93
CA LEU A 112 -18.96 12.77 -11.16
C LEU A 112 -18.89 11.29 -11.56
N LEU A 113 -17.68 10.71 -11.56
CA LEU A 113 -17.50 9.26 -11.73
C LEU A 113 -18.51 8.53 -10.82
N PRO A 114 -19.09 7.38 -11.24
CA PRO A 114 -20.09 6.70 -10.43
C PRO A 114 -19.50 6.32 -9.06
N LEU A 115 -19.82 7.11 -8.01
CA LEU A 115 -19.27 6.92 -6.66
C LEU A 115 -19.69 5.58 -6.08
N ASP A 116 -20.81 5.04 -6.51
CA ASP A 116 -21.24 3.68 -6.17
C ASP A 116 -20.23 2.63 -6.69
N ILE A 117 -19.62 2.84 -7.86
CA ILE A 117 -18.56 1.97 -8.39
C ILE A 117 -17.31 2.14 -7.52
N ARG A 118 -16.91 3.37 -7.18
CA ARG A 118 -15.73 3.64 -6.33
C ARG A 118 -15.88 3.07 -4.92
N VAL A 119 -17.07 3.19 -4.32
CA VAL A 119 -17.40 2.60 -3.01
C VAL A 119 -17.32 1.09 -3.07
N ARG A 120 -17.88 0.48 -4.13
CA ARG A 120 -17.81 -0.96 -4.34
C ARG A 120 -16.37 -1.43 -4.56
N GLU A 121 -15.62 -0.73 -5.39
CA GLU A 121 -14.20 -0.97 -5.66
C GLU A 121 -13.38 -0.90 -4.36
N ALA A 122 -13.56 0.15 -3.55
CA ALA A 122 -12.86 0.31 -2.27
C ALA A 122 -13.20 -0.78 -1.26
N ALA A 123 -14.48 -1.13 -1.12
CA ALA A 123 -14.92 -2.21 -0.24
C ALA A 123 -14.40 -3.58 -0.72
N TRP A 124 -14.44 -3.84 -2.03
CA TRP A 124 -13.91 -5.06 -2.64
C TRP A 124 -12.39 -5.16 -2.45
N LEU A 125 -11.64 -4.09 -2.72
CA LEU A 125 -10.18 -4.02 -2.52
C LEU A 125 -9.80 -4.32 -1.06
N TYR A 126 -10.57 -3.81 -0.09
CA TYR A 126 -10.35 -4.09 1.32
C TYR A 126 -10.46 -5.58 1.63
N GLU A 127 -11.51 -6.23 1.12
CA GLU A 127 -11.76 -7.65 1.37
C GLU A 127 -10.73 -8.56 0.70
N VAL A 128 -10.33 -8.25 -0.54
CA VAL A 128 -9.27 -8.98 -1.24
C VAL A 128 -7.93 -8.87 -0.51
N LYS A 129 -7.58 -7.67 0.00
CA LYS A 129 -6.37 -7.47 0.83
C LYS A 129 -6.37 -8.27 2.13
N ARG A 130 -7.53 -8.73 2.61
CA ARG A 130 -7.65 -9.63 3.77
C ARG A 130 -7.66 -11.12 3.40
N GLY A 131 -7.38 -11.45 2.13
CA GLY A 131 -7.28 -12.82 1.66
C GLY A 131 -8.61 -13.45 1.24
N LYS A 132 -9.69 -12.66 1.08
CA LYS A 132 -10.92 -13.19 0.47
C LYS A 132 -10.75 -13.26 -1.05
N ASP A 133 -11.00 -14.45 -1.61
CA ASP A 133 -11.10 -14.60 -3.06
C ASP A 133 -12.51 -14.19 -3.51
N LEU A 134 -12.60 -13.07 -4.23
CA LEU A 134 -13.84 -12.49 -4.73
C LEU A 134 -13.92 -12.49 -6.26
N GLY A 135 -12.96 -13.14 -6.94
CA GLY A 135 -12.80 -13.13 -8.39
C GLY A 135 -12.46 -11.75 -8.99
N ASP A 136 -11.98 -11.72 -10.23
CA ASP A 136 -11.58 -10.49 -10.93
C ASP A 136 -12.81 -9.73 -11.45
N THR A 137 -13.49 -8.99 -10.57
CA THR A 137 -14.74 -8.30 -10.92
C THR A 137 -14.63 -6.78 -11.02
N PHE A 138 -13.61 -6.17 -10.41
CA PHE A 138 -13.50 -4.70 -10.33
C PHE A 138 -12.22 -4.11 -10.88
N VAL A 139 -11.17 -4.91 -11.10
CA VAL A 139 -9.84 -4.37 -11.43
C VAL A 139 -9.13 -5.30 -12.42
N ASP A 140 -8.75 -4.76 -13.58
CA ASP A 140 -7.85 -5.42 -14.54
C ASP A 140 -6.39 -5.37 -14.06
N ARG A 141 -6.14 -5.77 -12.80
CA ARG A 141 -4.81 -5.69 -12.18
C ARG A 141 -4.56 -6.80 -11.20
N GLU A 142 -3.30 -7.21 -11.16
CA GLU A 142 -2.80 -8.07 -10.10
C GLU A 142 -2.74 -7.30 -8.77
N LEU A 143 -3.18 -7.97 -7.71
CA LEU A 143 -3.10 -7.47 -6.35
C LEU A 143 -2.08 -8.30 -5.58
N GLU A 144 -1.25 -7.62 -4.82
CA GLU A 144 -0.35 -8.26 -3.87
C GLU A 144 -1.18 -8.97 -2.78
N ARG A 145 -0.93 -10.26 -2.60
CA ARG A 145 -1.63 -11.10 -1.61
C ARG A 145 -0.67 -11.45 -0.48
N PRO A 146 -1.14 -11.44 0.78
CA PRO A 146 -0.34 -11.93 1.89
C PRO A 146 0.05 -13.41 1.67
N VAL A 147 1.25 -13.78 2.14
CA VAL A 147 1.68 -15.18 2.17
C VAL A 147 0.74 -15.97 3.09
N TYR A 148 0.32 -17.15 2.63
CA TYR A 148 -0.51 -18.03 3.43
C TYR A 148 0.24 -18.46 4.69
N PHE A 149 -0.45 -18.48 5.83
CA PHE A 149 0.20 -18.75 7.12
C PHE A 149 0.87 -20.13 7.18
N GLY A 150 0.38 -21.11 6.42
CA GLY A 150 0.95 -22.46 6.34
C GLY A 150 2.26 -22.53 5.53
N ASP A 151 2.55 -21.51 4.71
CA ASP A 151 3.79 -21.43 3.93
C ASP A 151 4.90 -20.68 4.68
N LEU A 152 4.58 -20.08 5.84
CA LEU A 152 5.56 -19.38 6.66
C LEU A 152 6.49 -20.36 7.37
N PRO A 153 7.78 -20.02 7.53
CA PRO A 153 8.70 -20.85 8.29
C PRO A 153 8.24 -20.97 9.75
N HIS A 154 8.51 -22.13 10.34
CA HIS A 154 8.28 -22.35 11.77
C HIS A 154 9.02 -21.25 12.57
N PRO A 155 8.45 -20.72 13.67
CA PRO A 155 9.08 -19.65 14.46
C PRO A 155 10.53 -19.91 14.89
N ALA A 156 10.89 -21.18 15.11
CA ALA A 156 12.27 -21.58 15.46
C ALA A 156 13.27 -21.49 14.28
N HIS A 157 12.79 -21.36 13.05
CA HIS A 157 13.61 -21.29 11.83
C HIS A 157 13.55 -19.89 11.18
N VAL A 158 12.96 -18.90 11.86
CA VAL A 158 12.92 -17.53 11.36
C VAL A 158 14.34 -16.96 11.47
N PRO A 159 14.96 -16.49 10.36
CA PRO A 159 16.28 -15.92 10.41
C PRO A 159 16.25 -14.63 11.24
N GLU A 160 17.22 -14.49 12.14
CA GLU A 160 17.42 -13.25 12.88
C GLU A 160 18.06 -12.22 11.95
N ILE A 161 17.25 -11.29 11.46
CA ILE A 161 17.66 -10.24 10.52
C ILE A 161 17.64 -8.91 11.25
N GLY A 162 18.81 -8.30 11.40
CA GLY A 162 18.97 -6.94 11.88
C GLY A 162 19.32 -5.97 10.75
N TYR A 163 19.14 -4.68 11.01
CA TYR A 163 19.74 -3.61 10.22
C TYR A 163 20.34 -2.57 11.15
N GLU A 164 21.39 -1.91 10.71
CA GLU A 164 22.09 -0.87 11.46
C GLU A 164 21.79 0.51 10.87
N SER A 165 21.64 1.53 11.71
CA SER A 165 21.53 2.91 11.26
C SER A 165 22.92 3.47 10.98
N VAL A 166 23.13 4.09 9.82
CA VAL A 166 24.41 4.75 9.51
C VAL A 166 24.67 5.96 10.42
N GLU A 167 23.63 6.58 10.98
CA GLU A 167 23.77 7.70 11.93
C GLU A 167 24.31 7.27 13.30
N ASP A 168 24.11 6.01 13.67
CA ASP A 168 24.59 5.45 14.94
C ASP A 168 26.06 5.01 14.86
N LEU A 169 26.67 5.13 13.67
CA LEU A 169 28.05 4.79 13.42
C LEU A 169 28.94 6.03 13.70
N ASP A 170 29.94 5.86 14.55
CA ASP A 170 30.87 6.93 14.92
C ASP A 170 31.53 7.56 13.66
N PRO A 171 31.72 8.90 13.58
CA PRO A 171 32.31 9.56 12.41
C PRO A 171 33.70 9.04 12.00
N GLN A 172 34.52 8.53 12.94
CA GLN A 172 35.78 7.86 12.58
C GLN A 172 35.56 6.45 12.02
N THR A 173 34.41 5.84 12.34
CA THR A 173 33.93 4.55 11.83
C THR A 173 33.32 4.66 10.44
N VAL A 174 32.68 5.78 10.08
CA VAL A 174 32.16 6.05 8.72
C VAL A 174 33.28 6.15 7.67
N ASP A 175 34.44 6.70 8.05
CA ASP A 175 35.64 6.75 7.19
C ASP A 175 36.46 5.44 7.26
N ARG A 176 36.44 4.74 8.41
CA ARG A 176 36.97 3.37 8.58
C ARG A 176 36.08 2.26 8.05
N PHE A 177 34.89 2.58 7.54
CA PHE A 177 34.09 1.69 6.73
C PHE A 177 34.74 1.56 5.33
N ALA A 178 35.95 1.00 5.34
CA ALA A 178 36.18 -0.27 4.68
C ALA A 178 35.13 -1.29 5.18
N VAL A 179 33.86 -1.03 4.86
CA VAL A 179 32.86 -2.08 4.72
C VAL A 179 33.50 -3.07 3.77
N VAL A 180 34.04 -4.16 4.31
CA VAL A 180 34.72 -5.16 3.50
C VAL A 180 33.66 -5.78 2.61
N GLY A 181 33.94 -5.76 1.31
CA GLY A 181 33.04 -6.26 0.30
C GLY A 181 32.20 -5.18 -0.39
N PRO A 182 31.46 -5.58 -1.43
CA PRO A 182 30.64 -4.67 -2.22
C PRO A 182 29.51 -4.02 -1.42
N ARG A 183 29.12 -2.83 -1.87
CA ARG A 183 28.03 -2.03 -1.32
C ARG A 183 26.94 -1.91 -2.37
N ILE A 184 25.72 -2.29 -2.02
CA ILE A 184 24.56 -2.17 -2.89
C ILE A 184 23.65 -1.10 -2.30
N PHE A 185 23.33 -0.06 -3.08
CA PHE A 185 22.35 0.96 -2.70
C PHE A 185 21.06 0.71 -3.47
N THR A 186 19.93 0.90 -2.80
CA THR A 186 18.59 0.71 -3.37
C THR A 186 17.77 1.97 -3.21
N ASP A 187 16.99 2.32 -4.23
CA ASP A 187 16.05 3.43 -4.14
C ASP A 187 14.81 3.21 -5.03
N GLY A 188 13.67 3.72 -4.58
CA GLY A 188 12.39 3.73 -5.28
C GLY A 188 11.81 5.14 -5.47
N SER A 189 11.50 5.50 -6.71
CA SER A 189 10.94 6.81 -7.05
C SER A 189 9.53 6.70 -7.66
N ARG A 190 8.63 7.57 -7.18
CA ARG A 190 7.31 7.79 -7.78
C ARG A 190 7.12 9.27 -8.13
N ILE A 191 6.99 9.57 -9.43
CA ILE A 191 6.83 10.93 -9.96
C ILE A 191 5.63 10.96 -10.89
N GLU A 192 4.62 11.77 -10.58
CA GLU A 192 3.44 12.02 -11.44
C GLU A 192 2.76 10.73 -11.95
N GLY A 193 2.60 9.73 -11.09
CA GLY A 193 2.00 8.45 -11.45
C GLY A 193 2.91 7.54 -12.29
N LYS A 194 4.17 7.90 -12.49
CA LYS A 194 5.20 7.01 -13.03
C LYS A 194 6.07 6.49 -11.90
N VAL A 195 6.46 5.23 -12.01
CA VAL A 195 7.14 4.53 -10.93
C VAL A 195 8.40 3.86 -11.47
N GLY A 196 9.51 4.06 -10.76
CA GLY A 196 10.82 3.53 -11.10
C GLY A 196 11.57 3.08 -9.85
N ALA A 197 12.42 2.08 -10.02
CA ALA A 197 13.30 1.53 -9.01
C ALA A 197 14.71 1.47 -9.57
N ALA A 198 15.71 1.59 -8.71
CA ALA A 198 17.09 1.38 -9.09
C ALA A 198 17.93 0.77 -7.98
N LEU A 199 18.96 0.04 -8.38
CA LEU A 199 20.00 -0.40 -7.48
C LEU A 199 21.39 -0.20 -8.11
N THR A 200 22.37 0.17 -7.29
CA THR A 200 23.75 0.43 -7.72
C THR A 200 24.71 -0.37 -6.87
N GLU A 201 25.73 -0.95 -7.47
CA GLU A 201 26.76 -1.76 -6.82
C GLU A 201 28.10 -1.05 -6.90
N TRP A 202 28.72 -0.83 -5.75
CA TRP A 202 29.96 -0.08 -5.61
C TRP A 202 31.05 -0.94 -4.97
N ARG A 203 32.27 -0.84 -5.52
CA ARG A 203 33.49 -1.46 -5.00
C ARG A 203 34.60 -0.43 -5.01
N ASP A 204 35.33 -0.31 -3.90
CA ASP A 204 36.47 0.61 -3.75
C ASP A 204 36.16 2.04 -4.21
N GLY A 205 34.96 2.54 -3.85
CA GLY A 205 34.51 3.90 -4.19
C GLY A 205 34.09 4.11 -5.64
N ARG A 206 33.98 3.06 -6.46
CA ARG A 206 33.56 3.15 -7.87
C ARG A 206 32.29 2.35 -8.13
N GLU A 207 31.38 2.92 -8.94
CA GLU A 207 30.21 2.20 -9.47
C GLU A 207 30.72 1.09 -10.40
N THR A 208 30.37 -0.16 -10.07
CA THR A 208 30.73 -1.34 -10.86
C THR A 208 29.57 -1.87 -11.67
N TRP A 209 28.34 -1.66 -11.19
CA TRP A 209 27.14 -2.13 -11.84
C TRP A 209 25.91 -1.36 -11.37
N TYR A 210 24.87 -1.31 -12.20
CA TYR A 210 23.57 -0.79 -11.79
C TYR A 210 22.45 -1.55 -12.52
N SER A 211 21.25 -1.51 -11.95
CA SER A 211 20.02 -1.94 -12.62
C SER A 211 18.91 -0.98 -12.32
N THR A 212 18.09 -0.73 -13.32
CA THR A 212 16.86 0.05 -13.20
C THR A 212 15.66 -0.80 -13.57
N LEU A 213 14.51 -0.46 -13.02
CA LEU A 213 13.26 -1.14 -13.29
C LEU A 213 12.13 -0.11 -13.35
N ARG A 214 11.33 -0.16 -14.42
CA ARG A 214 10.08 0.58 -14.49
C ARG A 214 8.95 -0.30 -13.97
N LEU A 215 8.17 0.23 -13.04
CA LEU A 215 7.09 -0.50 -12.39
C LEU A 215 5.71 0.02 -12.80
N ASP A 216 4.72 -0.73 -12.34
CA ASP A 216 3.30 -0.39 -12.27
C ASP A 216 3.05 1.10 -11.90
N PRO A 217 2.40 2.00 -12.69
CA PRO A 217 1.90 3.28 -12.18
C PRO A 217 1.11 3.20 -10.85
N PHE A 218 0.51 2.05 -10.57
CA PHE A 218 -0.28 1.79 -9.37
C PHE A 218 0.54 1.32 -8.17
N CYS A 219 1.82 1.00 -8.34
CA CYS A 219 2.71 0.67 -7.25
C CYS A 219 2.84 1.86 -6.28
N THR A 220 2.75 1.58 -4.99
CA THR A 220 3.04 2.54 -3.92
C THR A 220 4.55 2.69 -3.74
N VAL A 221 5.00 3.80 -3.13
CA VAL A 221 6.44 3.99 -2.82
C VAL A 221 6.97 2.80 -2.02
N PHE A 222 6.25 2.39 -0.97
CA PHE A 222 6.61 1.22 -0.18
C PHE A 222 6.80 -0.07 -1.00
N GLN A 223 5.90 -0.36 -1.95
CA GLN A 223 6.05 -1.54 -2.80
C GLN A 223 7.29 -1.47 -3.69
N VAL A 224 7.62 -0.29 -4.20
CA VAL A 224 8.81 -0.07 -5.03
C VAL A 224 10.08 -0.31 -4.21
N GLU A 225 10.12 0.26 -3.01
CA GLU A 225 11.23 0.07 -2.08
C GLU A 225 11.42 -1.41 -1.74
N MET A 226 10.34 -2.11 -1.40
CA MET A 226 10.38 -3.53 -1.07
C MET A 226 10.82 -4.40 -2.26
N VAL A 227 10.34 -4.11 -3.48
CA VAL A 227 10.79 -4.79 -4.71
C VAL A 227 12.29 -4.56 -4.94
N THR A 228 12.76 -3.34 -4.73
CA THR A 228 14.16 -2.97 -4.97
C THR A 228 15.07 -3.64 -3.95
N LEU A 229 14.68 -3.66 -2.67
CA LEU A 229 15.37 -4.35 -1.60
C LEU A 229 15.43 -5.86 -1.85
N GLN A 230 14.32 -6.50 -2.21
CA GLN A 230 14.28 -7.93 -2.55
C GLN A 230 15.20 -8.23 -3.74
N ARG A 231 15.24 -7.35 -4.74
CA ARG A 231 16.10 -7.52 -5.92
C ARG A 231 17.57 -7.34 -5.60
N ALA A 232 17.93 -6.44 -4.68
CA ALA A 232 19.28 -6.32 -4.16
C ALA A 232 19.72 -7.62 -3.46
N ILE A 233 18.88 -8.19 -2.60
CA ILE A 233 19.16 -9.47 -1.93
C ILE A 233 19.32 -10.59 -2.95
N ARG A 234 18.46 -10.64 -3.98
CA ARG A 234 18.59 -11.62 -5.07
C ARG A 234 19.87 -11.42 -5.90
N ARG A 235 20.34 -10.19 -6.06
CA ARG A 235 21.63 -9.88 -6.69
C ARG A 235 22.80 -10.41 -5.85
N VAL A 236 22.71 -10.34 -4.52
CA VAL A 236 23.68 -10.93 -3.60
C VAL A 236 23.67 -12.45 -3.68
N LYS A 237 22.49 -13.06 -3.73
CA LYS A 237 22.34 -14.53 -3.90
C LYS A 237 23.10 -15.04 -5.14
N ASN A 238 23.04 -14.30 -6.24
CA ASN A 238 23.74 -14.62 -7.49
C ASN A 238 25.22 -14.17 -7.53
N SER A 239 25.72 -13.48 -6.51
CA SER A 239 27.13 -13.12 -6.37
C SER A 239 27.93 -14.22 -5.68
N LYS A 240 29.26 -14.19 -5.82
CA LYS A 240 30.20 -15.05 -5.08
C LYS A 240 30.84 -14.35 -3.87
N ASP A 241 30.41 -13.13 -3.56
CA ASP A 241 30.99 -12.35 -2.47
C ASP A 241 30.62 -12.95 -1.12
N ALA A 242 31.63 -13.12 -0.26
CA ALA A 242 31.44 -13.68 1.08
C ALA A 242 30.63 -12.76 2.01
N LEU A 243 30.72 -11.44 1.81
CA LEU A 243 30.00 -10.42 2.56
C LEU A 243 29.54 -9.32 1.61
N VAL A 244 28.25 -9.00 1.65
CA VAL A 244 27.67 -7.87 0.90
C VAL A 244 26.82 -7.00 1.81
N ASN A 245 26.89 -5.69 1.57
CA ASN A 245 26.27 -4.68 2.42
C ASN A 245 25.23 -3.94 1.60
N ILE A 246 23.98 -3.98 2.05
CA ILE A 246 22.84 -3.38 1.36
C ILE A 246 22.38 -2.15 2.14
N PHE A 247 22.31 -1.02 1.48
CA PHE A 247 21.91 0.27 2.02
C PHE A 247 20.57 0.69 1.41
N SER A 248 19.60 0.99 2.26
CA SER A 248 18.28 1.48 1.86
C SER A 248 17.87 2.64 2.76
N ASP A 249 17.22 3.65 2.19
CA ASP A 249 16.62 4.74 2.96
C ASP A 249 15.18 4.43 3.42
N SER A 250 14.59 3.36 2.89
CA SER A 250 13.25 2.88 3.24
C SER A 250 13.26 2.10 4.55
N ARG A 251 13.25 2.84 5.68
CA ARG A 251 13.12 2.26 7.02
C ARG A 251 11.94 1.29 7.15
N SER A 252 10.80 1.64 6.55
CA SER A 252 9.62 0.76 6.55
C SER A 252 9.85 -0.59 5.89
N SER A 253 10.68 -0.64 4.84
CA SER A 253 10.99 -1.89 4.14
C SER A 253 11.93 -2.76 4.97
N LEU A 254 12.93 -2.13 5.61
CA LEU A 254 13.85 -2.80 6.52
C LEU A 254 13.12 -3.34 7.77
N GLU A 255 12.21 -2.57 8.36
CA GLU A 255 11.39 -3.01 9.50
C GLU A 255 10.52 -4.23 9.16
N VAL A 256 9.88 -4.24 7.97
CA VAL A 256 9.09 -5.39 7.51
C VAL A 256 9.98 -6.60 7.24
N LEU A 257 11.20 -6.40 6.74
CA LEU A 257 12.15 -7.49 6.50
C LEU A 257 12.73 -8.05 7.81
N ALA A 258 13.04 -7.19 8.79
CA ALA A 258 13.63 -7.55 10.08
C ALA A 258 12.61 -8.06 11.12
N GLY A 259 11.33 -7.71 10.99
CA GLY A 259 10.31 -8.04 12.00
C GLY A 259 10.15 -9.55 12.26
N PRO A 260 9.75 -10.00 13.46
CA PRO A 260 9.67 -11.43 13.77
C PRO A 260 8.60 -12.19 12.96
N LYS A 261 7.58 -11.49 12.46
CA LYS A 261 6.52 -12.05 11.63
C LYS A 261 6.30 -11.16 10.41
N THR A 262 6.35 -11.74 9.22
CA THR A 262 6.00 -11.04 7.98
C THR A 262 5.06 -11.91 7.16
N TYR A 263 3.97 -11.30 6.68
CA TYR A 263 3.07 -11.89 5.69
C TYR A 263 3.30 -11.28 4.31
N HIS A 264 4.27 -10.38 4.19
CA HIS A 264 4.55 -9.69 2.93
C HIS A 264 5.31 -10.64 1.99
N PRO A 265 4.82 -10.89 0.76
CA PRO A 265 5.40 -11.89 -0.15
C PRO A 265 6.87 -11.61 -0.50
N LEU A 266 7.19 -10.38 -0.89
CA LEU A 266 8.57 -10.00 -1.21
C LEU A 266 9.52 -10.08 -0.01
N ALA A 267 9.06 -9.70 1.19
CA ALA A 267 9.87 -9.84 2.41
C ALA A 267 10.10 -11.33 2.73
N HIS A 268 9.07 -12.17 2.57
CA HIS A 268 9.21 -13.61 2.74
C HIS A 268 10.22 -14.23 1.76
N GLU A 269 10.17 -13.86 0.48
CA GLU A 269 11.17 -14.28 -0.51
C GLU A 269 12.58 -13.79 -0.16
N ALA A 270 12.70 -12.52 0.24
CA ALA A 270 13.97 -11.94 0.67
C ALA A 270 14.56 -12.67 1.88
N ARG A 271 13.75 -13.06 2.88
CA ARG A 271 14.20 -13.85 4.03
C ARG A 271 14.69 -15.23 3.63
N ARG A 272 13.97 -15.90 2.73
CA ARG A 272 14.38 -17.20 2.20
C ARG A 272 15.73 -17.07 1.50
N ASP A 273 15.88 -16.08 0.62
CA ASP A 273 17.13 -15.83 -0.10
C ASP A 273 18.28 -15.49 0.87
N ILE A 274 18.05 -14.70 1.93
CA ILE A 274 19.05 -14.45 2.99
C ILE A 274 19.43 -15.74 3.71
N SER A 275 18.45 -16.58 4.06
CA SER A 275 18.70 -17.85 4.78
C SER A 275 19.56 -18.81 3.94
N GLU A 276 19.31 -18.87 2.63
CA GLU A 276 20.13 -19.65 1.70
C GLU A 276 21.56 -19.09 1.59
N ILE A 277 21.72 -17.77 1.49
CA ILE A 277 23.04 -17.12 1.49
C ILE A 277 23.83 -17.46 2.77
N VAL A 278 23.17 -17.42 3.93
CA VAL A 278 23.78 -17.75 5.22
C VAL A 278 24.15 -19.24 5.31
N ALA A 279 23.31 -20.13 4.78
CA ALA A 279 23.60 -21.56 4.71
C ALA A 279 24.83 -21.89 3.84
N GLU A 280 25.16 -21.04 2.86
CA GLU A 280 26.38 -21.14 2.05
C GLU A 280 27.64 -20.56 2.75
N GLY A 281 27.51 -20.09 4.00
CA GLY A 281 28.61 -19.47 4.75
C GLY A 281 28.92 -18.02 4.34
N ARG A 282 27.97 -17.36 3.66
CA ARG A 282 28.06 -15.95 3.25
C ARG A 282 27.21 -15.08 4.16
N ALA A 283 27.45 -13.77 4.14
CA ALA A 283 26.75 -12.81 4.99
C ALA A 283 26.16 -11.64 4.20
N VAL A 284 24.95 -11.23 4.60
CA VAL A 284 24.30 -10.00 4.13
C VAL A 284 24.11 -9.08 5.32
N ARG A 285 24.62 -7.85 5.22
CA ARG A 285 24.38 -6.80 6.22
C ARG A 285 23.46 -5.75 5.64
N LEU A 286 22.49 -5.32 6.43
CA LEU A 286 21.51 -4.32 6.05
C LEU A 286 21.78 -3.03 6.80
N PHE A 287 21.74 -1.91 6.10
CA PHE A 287 21.96 -0.59 6.66
C PHE A 287 20.84 0.35 6.27
N TRP A 288 20.34 1.09 7.24
CA TRP A 288 19.46 2.22 7.00
C TRP A 288 20.30 3.50 6.82
N VAL A 289 20.04 4.21 5.73
CA VAL A 289 20.67 5.51 5.43
C VAL A 289 19.61 6.60 5.38
N ARG A 290 19.97 7.82 5.77
CA ARG A 290 19.09 8.97 5.57
C ARG A 290 19.07 9.34 4.08
N ALA A 291 17.87 9.58 3.55
CA ALA A 291 17.69 10.15 2.22
C ALA A 291 18.39 11.52 2.11
N HIS A 292 19.02 11.79 0.97
CA HIS A 292 19.71 13.07 0.69
C HIS A 292 20.85 13.42 1.67
N ALA A 293 21.53 12.41 2.21
CA ALA A 293 22.67 12.58 3.10
C ALA A 293 24.02 12.80 2.37
N GLY A 294 24.02 12.92 1.04
CA GLY A 294 25.23 13.15 0.25
C GLY A 294 26.09 11.88 0.04
N ILE A 295 25.54 10.69 0.32
CA ILE A 295 26.21 9.41 0.06
C ILE A 295 26.14 9.12 -1.44
N ALA A 296 27.29 9.14 -2.12
CA ALA A 296 27.37 9.05 -3.58
C ALA A 296 26.56 7.88 -4.18
N GLY A 297 26.61 6.69 -3.57
CA GLY A 297 25.86 5.53 -4.05
C GLY A 297 24.34 5.64 -3.85
N ASN A 298 23.90 6.29 -2.78
CA ASN A 298 22.49 6.55 -2.51
C ASN A 298 21.91 7.59 -3.46
N GLU A 299 22.59 8.74 -3.61
CA GLU A 299 22.19 9.78 -4.57
C GLU A 299 22.14 9.24 -5.99
N ARG A 300 23.06 8.34 -6.33
CA ARG A 300 23.09 7.68 -7.63
C ARG A 300 21.93 6.72 -7.84
N ALA A 301 21.55 5.94 -6.83
CA ALA A 301 20.38 5.07 -6.89
C ALA A 301 19.10 5.91 -7.10
N ASP A 302 18.94 6.99 -6.32
CA ASP A 302 17.82 7.94 -6.42
C ASP A 302 17.73 8.59 -7.81
N GLU A 303 18.85 9.07 -8.34
CA GLU A 303 18.92 9.60 -9.70
C GLU A 303 18.45 8.58 -10.75
N LEU A 304 18.92 7.34 -10.66
CA LEU A 304 18.56 6.26 -11.58
C LEU A 304 17.10 5.84 -11.45
N ALA A 305 16.55 5.80 -10.24
CA ALA A 305 15.15 5.47 -9.99
C ALA A 305 14.22 6.52 -10.61
N ARG A 306 14.55 7.81 -10.46
CA ARG A 306 13.83 8.91 -11.14
C ARG A 306 13.91 8.77 -12.65
N ARG A 307 15.08 8.49 -13.21
CA ARG A 307 15.24 8.28 -14.67
C ARG A 307 14.43 7.08 -15.15
N ALA A 308 14.41 5.97 -14.40
CA ALA A 308 13.63 4.78 -14.71
C ALA A 308 12.13 5.08 -14.77
N ALA A 309 11.62 5.87 -13.81
CA ALA A 309 10.23 6.32 -13.81
C ALA A 309 9.88 7.12 -15.07
N LEU A 310 10.81 7.87 -15.65
CA LEU A 310 10.59 8.72 -16.82
C LEU A 310 10.83 8.02 -18.17
N THR A 311 11.47 6.85 -18.19
CA THR A 311 11.87 6.14 -19.43
C THR A 311 10.69 5.45 -20.13
N LYS A 312 10.54 5.57 -21.47
CA LYS A 312 9.45 4.92 -22.23
C LYS A 312 9.54 3.38 -22.11
N LYS A 313 8.39 2.73 -21.85
CA LYS A 313 8.21 1.30 -21.50
C LYS A 313 9.34 0.36 -21.96
N THR A 314 10.13 -0.13 -21.00
CA THR A 314 10.71 -1.47 -21.05
C THR A 314 9.80 -2.42 -20.25
N ALA A 315 9.75 -3.69 -20.65
CA ALA A 315 8.73 -4.68 -20.27
C ALA A 315 8.20 -4.57 -18.82
N VAL A 316 6.87 -4.48 -18.69
CA VAL A 316 6.14 -4.44 -17.41
C VAL A 316 6.38 -5.76 -16.68
N TRP A 317 6.97 -5.69 -15.49
CA TRP A 317 7.08 -6.83 -14.59
C TRP A 317 5.83 -6.89 -13.72
N THR A 318 5.09 -7.99 -13.83
CA THR A 318 3.98 -8.38 -12.97
C THR A 318 4.55 -9.01 -11.70
N MET A 319 3.97 -8.69 -10.53
CA MET A 319 4.54 -8.96 -9.20
C MET A 319 4.61 -10.45 -8.83
N THR A 320 4.16 -11.34 -9.72
CA THR A 320 4.18 -12.78 -9.52
C THR A 320 4.68 -13.50 -10.77
N GLY A 321 5.95 -13.37 -11.14
CA GLY A 321 6.68 -14.35 -11.99
C GLY A 321 6.05 -14.86 -13.31
N PHE A 322 4.94 -14.29 -13.78
CA PHE A 322 4.17 -14.77 -14.91
C PHE A 322 4.21 -13.70 -15.99
N ARG A 323 4.91 -14.02 -17.08
CA ARG A 323 4.87 -13.22 -18.32
C ARG A 323 3.40 -13.03 -18.72
N CYS A 324 2.93 -11.79 -18.70
CA CYS A 324 1.70 -11.43 -19.37
C CYS A 324 1.90 -11.62 -20.89
N ARG A 325 1.39 -12.73 -21.44
CA ARG A 325 1.14 -12.83 -22.88
C ARG A 325 -0.02 -11.89 -23.17
N THR A 326 0.27 -10.78 -23.83
CA THR A 326 -0.77 -9.97 -24.48
C THR A 326 -1.53 -10.87 -25.45
N ARG A 327 -2.81 -11.16 -25.17
CA ARG A 327 -3.73 -11.61 -26.21
C ARG A 327 -3.80 -10.47 -27.23
N LYS A 328 -3.29 -10.71 -28.43
CA LYS A 328 -3.63 -9.91 -29.59
C LYS A 328 -5.12 -10.10 -29.83
N GLY A 329 -5.90 -9.05 -29.59
CA GLY A 329 -7.13 -8.80 -30.34
C GLY A 329 -6.74 -8.08 -31.62
#